data_AF-A0A963EV11-F1
#
_entry.id   AF-A0A963EV11-F1
#
_cell.length_a   1.000
_cell.length_b   1.000
_cell.length_c   1.000
_cell.angle_alpha   90.00
_cell.angle_beta   90.00
_cell.angle_gamma   90.00
#
_symmetry.space_group_name_H-M   'P 1'
#
loop_
_entity.id
_entity.type
_entity.pdbx_description
1 polymer ?
#
loop_
_entity_poly.entity_id
_entity_poly.type
_entity_poly.pdbx_seq_one_letter_code
_entity_poly.pdbx_strand_id
1 'polypeptide(L)'
;MRKITNDQELKSALDKLPDTAQRAIGLLFANNIHLPEARSELAGVLELALESDYDEAQCAIAYRTAKSIATSTYTACGRDTDWEAQAEHFVAAACSAALTPRNLLPPRANPAWKAAIQSRMANNCLMMMEQSATIQNEAQKQYEICEEFLLTQA
;
A
#
# COMPACT_ATOMS: atom_id res chain seq x y z
N MET A 1 13.84 -17.31 12.63
CA MET A 1 12.72 -16.52 12.07
C MET A 1 12.08 -17.33 10.95
N ARG A 2 10.76 -17.29 10.79
CA ARG A 2 10.05 -18.14 9.80
C ARG A 2 9.93 -17.37 8.49
N LYS A 3 10.45 -17.94 7.40
CA LYS A 3 10.24 -17.47 6.04
C LYS A 3 8.73 -17.47 5.73
N ILE A 4 8.20 -16.35 5.26
CA ILE A 4 6.84 -16.19 4.77
C ILE A 4 6.80 -16.71 3.33
N THR A 5 5.91 -17.66 3.08
CA THR A 5 5.83 -18.37 1.80
C THR A 5 4.44 -18.30 1.16
N ASN A 6 3.46 -17.75 1.88
CA ASN A 6 2.09 -17.64 1.41
C ASN A 6 1.32 -16.51 2.12
N ASP A 7 0.16 -16.17 1.55
CA ASP A 7 -0.71 -15.09 2.03
C ASP A 7 -1.26 -15.30 3.44
N GLN A 8 -1.48 -16.57 3.83
CA GLN A 8 -1.98 -16.86 5.17
C GLN A 8 -0.92 -16.57 6.23
N GLU A 9 0.35 -16.84 5.92
CA GLU A 9 1.50 -16.49 6.76
C GLU A 9 1.72 -14.97 6.81
N LEU A 10 1.68 -14.29 5.66
CA LEU A 10 1.79 -12.82 5.60
C LEU A 10 0.71 -12.17 6.44
N LYS A 11 -0.56 -12.52 6.19
CA LYS A 11 -1.70 -11.95 6.93
C LYS A 11 -1.58 -12.21 8.44
N SER A 12 -1.17 -13.42 8.84
CA SER A 12 -0.97 -13.75 10.26
C SER A 12 0.17 -12.96 10.90
N ALA A 13 1.24 -12.66 10.15
CA ALA A 13 2.32 -11.82 10.64
C ALA A 13 1.83 -10.37 10.84
N LEU A 14 1.11 -9.83 9.85
CA LEU A 14 0.54 -8.48 9.92
C LEU A 14 -0.47 -8.32 11.06
N ASP A 15 -1.33 -9.30 11.30
CA ASP A 15 -2.33 -9.28 12.39
C ASP A 15 -1.70 -9.17 13.80
N LYS A 16 -0.42 -9.53 13.96
CA LYS A 16 0.30 -9.47 15.24
C LYS A 16 1.01 -8.15 15.46
N LEU A 17 1.10 -7.31 14.44
CA LEU A 17 1.78 -6.02 14.54
C LEU A 17 0.90 -5.01 15.29
N PRO A 18 1.51 -4.13 16.13
CA PRO A 18 0.82 -2.97 16.67
C PRO A 18 0.38 -2.03 15.54
N ASP A 19 -0.62 -1.19 15.79
CA ASP A 19 -1.24 -0.33 14.77
C ASP A 19 -0.22 0.56 14.04
N THR A 20 0.76 1.11 14.77
CA THR A 20 1.83 1.94 14.20
C THR A 20 2.70 1.16 13.21
N ALA A 21 3.02 -0.09 13.55
CA ALA A 21 3.79 -0.97 12.67
C ALA A 21 2.96 -1.44 11.46
N GLN A 22 1.65 -1.68 11.62
CA GLN A 22 0.75 -1.97 10.50
C GLN A 22 0.64 -0.79 9.53
N ARG A 23 0.60 0.44 10.04
CA ARG A 23 0.62 1.66 9.22
C ARG A 23 1.93 1.75 8.42
N ALA A 24 3.07 1.62 9.09
CA ALA A 24 4.38 1.71 8.46
C ALA A 24 4.57 0.66 7.35
N ILE A 25 4.32 -0.62 7.64
CA ILE A 25 4.48 -1.67 6.63
C ILE A 25 3.44 -1.56 5.50
N GLY A 26 2.23 -1.09 5.80
CA GLY A 26 1.22 -0.81 4.78
C GLY A 26 1.66 0.27 3.79
N LEU A 27 2.35 1.31 4.27
CA LEU A 27 2.97 2.34 3.43
C LEU A 27 4.16 1.79 2.64
N LEU A 28 4.98 0.91 3.23
CA LEU A 28 6.06 0.24 2.49
C LEU A 28 5.53 -0.60 1.32
N PHE A 29 4.43 -1.31 1.50
CA PHE A 29 3.78 -2.03 0.39
C PHE A 29 3.27 -1.09 -0.71
N ALA A 30 2.75 0.09 -0.35
CA ALA A 30 2.33 1.08 -1.34
C ALA A 30 3.53 1.69 -2.08
N ASN A 31 4.60 2.02 -1.34
CA ASN A 31 5.83 2.62 -1.86
C ASN A 31 6.66 1.68 -2.73
N ASN A 32 6.52 0.36 -2.56
CA ASN A 32 7.13 -0.63 -3.43
C ASN A 32 6.57 -0.60 -4.87
N ILE A 33 5.39 -0.01 -5.09
CA ILE A 33 4.82 0.17 -6.42
C ILE A 33 5.43 1.43 -7.07
N HIS A 34 6.17 1.23 -8.16
CA HIS A 34 6.78 2.33 -8.90
C HIS A 34 5.76 3.03 -9.80
N LEU A 35 5.48 4.30 -9.52
CA LEU A 35 4.62 5.17 -10.33
C LEU A 35 5.39 6.45 -10.71
N PRO A 36 6.06 6.49 -11.87
CA PRO A 36 6.89 7.63 -12.26
C PRO A 36 6.08 8.93 -12.48
N GLU A 37 4.85 8.82 -12.98
CA GLU A 37 3.96 9.97 -13.25
C GLU A 37 2.91 10.18 -12.15
N ALA A 38 3.14 9.66 -10.93
CA ALA A 38 2.22 9.88 -9.82
C ALA A 38 2.04 11.38 -9.52
N ARG A 39 0.82 11.77 -9.15
CA ARG A 39 0.56 13.11 -8.61
C ARG A 39 1.53 13.45 -7.47
N SER A 40 2.03 14.68 -7.47
CA SER A 40 2.97 15.18 -6.45
C SER A 40 2.47 14.98 -5.02
N GLU A 41 1.15 15.08 -4.83
CA GLU A 41 0.49 14.89 -3.55
C GLU A 41 0.48 13.43 -3.09
N LEU A 42 0.42 12.47 -4.02
CA LEU A 42 0.54 11.05 -3.70
C LEU A 42 2.00 10.69 -3.40
N ALA A 43 2.95 11.24 -4.16
CA ALA A 43 4.37 11.07 -3.89
C ALA A 43 4.74 11.53 -2.47
N GLY A 44 4.28 12.72 -2.05
CA GLY A 44 4.49 13.19 -0.68
C GLY A 44 3.82 12.33 0.41
N VAL A 45 2.76 11.58 0.09
CA VAL A 45 2.20 10.58 1.01
C VAL A 45 3.10 9.34 1.13
N LEU A 46 3.68 8.90 0.00
CA LEU A 46 4.56 7.73 -0.05
C LEU A 46 5.90 8.00 0.66
N GLU A 47 6.38 9.24 0.68
CA GLU A 47 7.57 9.66 1.42
C GLU A 47 7.48 9.33 2.92
N LEU A 48 6.27 9.30 3.51
CA LEU A 48 6.07 8.87 4.89
C LEU A 48 6.49 7.41 5.14
N ALA A 49 6.55 6.57 4.11
CA ALA A 49 7.06 5.20 4.21
C ALA A 49 8.57 5.16 4.54
N LEU A 50 9.30 6.23 4.21
CA LEU A 50 10.74 6.36 4.40
C LEU A 50 11.10 7.12 5.69
N GLU A 51 10.12 7.80 6.29
CA GLU A 51 10.28 8.55 7.52
C GLU A 51 10.11 7.64 8.75
N SER A 52 10.96 7.83 9.76
CA SER A 52 10.90 7.08 11.03
C SER A 52 10.07 7.78 12.12
N ASP A 53 9.69 9.04 11.94
CA ASP A 53 9.06 9.86 12.97
C ASP A 53 8.04 10.85 12.39
N TYR A 54 6.90 10.34 11.92
CA TYR A 54 5.75 11.14 11.53
C TYR A 54 4.70 11.18 12.65
N ASP A 55 4.07 12.34 12.85
CA ASP A 55 3.04 12.52 13.87
C ASP A 55 1.63 12.16 13.37
N GLU A 56 0.65 12.16 14.28
CA GLU A 56 -0.73 11.82 13.94
C GLU A 56 -1.42 12.90 13.07
N ALA A 57 -0.95 14.15 13.11
CA ALA A 57 -1.47 15.21 12.27
C ALA A 57 -1.01 15.04 10.80
N GLN A 58 0.26 14.70 10.58
CA GLN A 58 0.82 14.29 9.30
C GLN A 58 0.07 13.07 8.76
N CYS A 59 -0.15 12.05 9.59
CA CYS A 59 -0.94 10.87 9.20
C CYS A 59 -2.36 11.23 8.76
N ALA A 60 -3.03 12.12 9.50
CA ALA A 60 -4.39 12.52 9.20
C ALA A 60 -4.48 13.33 7.89
N ILE A 61 -3.49 14.19 7.62
CA ILE A 61 -3.37 14.91 6.35
C ILE A 61 -3.17 13.92 5.20
N ALA A 62 -2.17 13.05 5.33
CA ALA A 62 -1.83 12.06 4.31
C ALA A 62 -2.99 11.09 4.03
N TYR A 63 -3.72 10.66 5.06
CA TYR A 63 -4.94 9.86 4.92
C TYR A 63 -5.98 10.57 4.05
N ARG A 64 -6.27 11.85 4.32
CA ARG A 64 -7.26 12.63 3.56
C ARG A 64 -6.81 12.82 2.11
N THR A 65 -5.53 13.12 1.91
CA THR A 65 -4.94 13.26 0.57
C THR A 65 -5.07 11.97 -0.24
N ALA A 66 -4.57 10.86 0.28
CA ALA A 66 -4.67 9.55 -0.37
C ALA A 66 -6.13 9.14 -0.62
N LYS A 67 -7.01 9.37 0.35
CA LYS A 67 -8.44 9.06 0.20
C LYS A 67 -9.10 9.89 -0.90
N SER A 68 -8.79 11.18 -0.97
CA SER A 68 -9.31 12.09 -2.00
C SER A 68 -8.86 11.65 -3.40
N ILE A 69 -7.57 11.33 -3.56
CA ILE A 69 -7.02 10.85 -4.82
C ILE A 69 -7.74 9.56 -5.24
N ALA A 70 -7.78 8.55 -4.36
CA ALA A 70 -8.46 7.28 -4.63
C ALA A 70 -9.94 7.47 -5.03
N THR A 71 -10.67 8.36 -4.36
CA THR A 71 -12.06 8.65 -4.73
C THR A 71 -12.18 9.36 -6.08
N SER A 72 -11.29 10.30 -6.39
CA SER A 72 -11.30 11.04 -7.66
C SER A 72 -10.91 10.18 -8.86
N THR A 73 -10.03 9.19 -8.67
CA THR A 73 -9.55 8.31 -9.74
C THR A 73 -10.41 7.08 -9.95
N TYR A 74 -11.31 6.75 -9.01
CA TYR A 74 -12.23 5.61 -9.14
C TYR A 74 -13.10 5.66 -10.42
N THR A 75 -13.44 6.88 -10.89
CA THR A 75 -14.22 7.06 -12.12
C THR A 75 -13.44 6.69 -13.40
N ALA A 76 -12.13 6.51 -13.32
CA ALA A 76 -11.28 6.08 -14.44
C ALA A 76 -11.32 4.55 -14.67
N CYS A 77 -11.94 3.77 -13.77
CA CYS A 77 -11.98 2.31 -13.87
C CYS A 77 -12.90 1.73 -14.97
N GLY A 78 -13.44 2.53 -15.90
CA GLY A 78 -14.48 2.08 -16.84
C GLY A 78 -14.51 2.72 -18.24
N ARG A 79 -13.48 3.48 -18.65
CA ARG A 79 -13.36 4.07 -20.00
C ARG A 79 -11.99 3.67 -20.57
N ASP A 80 -11.88 3.49 -21.89
CA ASP A 80 -10.70 3.02 -22.65
C ASP A 80 -9.40 3.00 -21.82
N THR A 81 -8.97 1.79 -21.45
CA THR A 81 -8.27 1.57 -20.17
C THR A 81 -6.96 2.35 -20.03
N ASP A 82 -7.04 3.46 -19.29
CA ASP A 82 -5.88 4.13 -18.71
C ASP A 82 -5.40 3.32 -17.50
N TRP A 83 -4.55 2.34 -17.79
CA TRP A 83 -3.96 1.45 -16.78
C TRP A 83 -3.10 2.19 -15.76
N GLU A 84 -2.50 3.32 -16.16
CA GLU A 84 -1.70 4.14 -15.26
C GLU A 84 -2.57 4.88 -14.24
N ALA A 85 -3.66 5.51 -14.68
CA ALA A 85 -4.64 6.12 -13.77
C ALA A 85 -5.27 5.09 -12.82
N GLN A 86 -5.46 3.85 -13.27
CA GLN A 86 -5.93 2.76 -12.40
C GLN A 86 -4.85 2.32 -11.40
N ALA A 87 -3.59 2.26 -11.79
CA ALA A 87 -2.50 1.98 -10.87
C ALA A 87 -2.40 3.07 -9.79
N GLU A 88 -2.49 4.35 -10.17
CA GLU A 88 -2.55 5.47 -9.23
C GLU A 88 -3.72 5.34 -8.25
N HIS A 89 -4.91 4.98 -8.74
CA HIS A 89 -6.07 4.71 -7.88
C HIS A 89 -5.75 3.68 -6.79
N PHE A 90 -5.16 2.56 -7.19
CA PHE A 90 -4.87 1.46 -6.28
C PHE A 90 -3.74 1.79 -5.30
N VAL A 91 -2.71 2.53 -5.71
CA VAL A 91 -1.68 3.02 -4.77
C VAL A 91 -2.29 4.01 -3.77
N ALA A 92 -3.11 4.96 -4.23
CA ALA A 92 -3.80 5.88 -3.32
C ALA A 92 -4.75 5.13 -2.35
N ALA A 93 -5.42 4.08 -2.82
CA ALA A 93 -6.25 3.22 -1.97
C ALA A 93 -5.43 2.43 -0.95
N ALA A 94 -4.21 1.99 -1.33
CA ALA A 94 -3.27 1.32 -0.42
C ALA A 94 -2.82 2.27 0.70
N CYS A 95 -2.36 3.48 0.34
CA CYS A 95 -1.99 4.51 1.31
C CYS A 95 -3.16 4.88 2.24
N SER A 96 -4.35 5.07 1.67
CA SER A 96 -5.55 5.38 2.46
C SER A 96 -5.89 4.25 3.44
N ALA A 97 -5.73 2.99 3.04
CA ALA A 97 -5.94 1.85 3.93
C ALA A 97 -4.92 1.83 5.07
N ALA A 98 -3.63 1.99 4.76
CA ALA A 98 -2.55 1.99 5.76
C ALA A 98 -2.69 3.14 6.78
N LEU A 99 -3.10 4.32 6.31
CA LEU A 99 -3.23 5.54 7.11
C LEU A 99 -4.60 5.72 7.77
N THR A 100 -5.52 4.76 7.64
CA THR A 100 -6.89 4.92 8.18
C THR A 100 -6.84 5.14 9.70
N PRO A 101 -7.42 6.25 10.21
CA PRO A 101 -7.49 6.51 11.65
C PRO A 101 -8.16 5.36 12.40
N ARG A 102 -7.63 5.02 13.57
CA ARG A 102 -8.07 3.83 14.34
C ARG A 102 -9.55 3.86 14.70
N ASN A 103 -10.08 5.03 15.04
CA ASN A 103 -11.50 5.22 15.35
C ASN A 103 -12.43 4.98 14.15
N LEU A 104 -11.90 4.91 12.93
CA LEU A 104 -12.63 4.60 11.70
C LEU A 104 -12.44 3.14 11.25
N LEU A 105 -11.56 2.37 11.90
CA LEU A 105 -11.33 0.97 11.55
C LEU A 105 -12.41 0.06 12.16
N PRO A 106 -12.98 -0.86 11.35
CA PRO A 106 -13.84 -1.90 11.89
C PRO A 106 -13.10 -2.79 12.93
N PRO A 107 -13.84 -3.43 13.85
CA PRO A 107 -13.25 -4.43 14.73
C PRO A 107 -12.56 -5.54 13.92
N ARG A 108 -11.33 -5.91 14.28
CA ARG A 108 -10.50 -6.91 13.58
C ARG A 108 -10.10 -6.54 12.16
N ALA A 109 -10.09 -5.25 11.81
CA ALA A 109 -9.52 -4.81 10.55
C ALA A 109 -7.99 -5.05 10.53
N ASN A 110 -7.47 -5.37 9.35
CA ASN A 110 -6.04 -5.45 9.08
C ASN A 110 -5.72 -4.44 7.95
N PRO A 111 -5.48 -3.16 8.29
CA PRO A 111 -5.18 -2.11 7.32
C PRO A 111 -3.92 -2.42 6.48
N ALA A 112 -2.89 -3.05 7.07
CA ALA A 112 -1.68 -3.44 6.36
C ALA A 112 -1.97 -4.48 5.25
N TRP A 113 -2.78 -5.49 5.56
CA TRP A 113 -3.21 -6.50 4.59
C TRP A 113 -4.06 -5.88 3.49
N LYS A 114 -4.97 -4.95 3.84
CA LYS A 114 -5.75 -4.22 2.84
C LYS A 114 -4.84 -3.41 1.92
N ALA A 115 -3.84 -2.71 2.46
CA ALA A 115 -2.84 -1.99 1.67
C ALA A 115 -2.09 -2.93 0.73
N ALA A 116 -1.60 -4.07 1.23
CA ALA A 116 -0.93 -5.09 0.43
C ALA A 116 -1.76 -5.56 -0.79
N ILE A 117 -3.06 -5.83 -0.58
CA ILE A 117 -3.97 -6.23 -1.67
C ILE A 117 -4.18 -5.09 -2.67
N GLN A 118 -4.32 -3.84 -2.23
CA GLN A 118 -4.43 -2.70 -3.14
C GLN A 118 -3.14 -2.51 -3.95
N SER A 119 -1.95 -2.64 -3.34
CA SER A 119 -0.67 -2.59 -4.06
C SER A 119 -0.55 -3.66 -5.14
N ARG A 120 -1.04 -4.88 -4.89
CA ARG A 120 -1.09 -5.95 -5.91
C ARG A 120 -1.98 -5.56 -7.09
N MET A 121 -3.12 -4.92 -6.83
CA MET A 121 -3.99 -4.43 -7.89
C MET A 121 -3.30 -3.34 -8.72
N ALA A 122 -2.57 -2.43 -8.08
CA ALA A 122 -1.76 -1.43 -8.79
C ALA A 122 -0.70 -2.09 -9.68
N ASN A 123 0.04 -3.06 -9.14
CA ASN A 123 1.03 -3.82 -9.92
C ASN A 123 0.39 -4.53 -11.13
N ASN A 124 -0.80 -5.12 -10.97
CA ASN A 124 -1.52 -5.74 -12.07
C ASN A 124 -1.88 -4.73 -13.17
N CYS A 125 -2.29 -3.50 -12.80
CA CYS A 125 -2.56 -2.44 -13.76
C CYS A 125 -1.28 -2.05 -14.53
N LEU A 126 -0.15 -1.87 -13.84
CA LEU A 126 1.13 -1.56 -14.48
C LEU A 126 1.60 -2.67 -15.44
N MET A 127 1.40 -3.94 -15.06
CA MET A 127 1.70 -5.07 -15.93
C MET A 127 0.89 -5.06 -17.24
N MET A 128 -0.38 -4.62 -17.19
CA MET A 128 -1.20 -4.50 -18.40
C MET A 128 -0.72 -3.37 -19.32
N MET A 129 -0.12 -2.33 -18.76
CA MET A 129 0.48 -1.21 -19.51
C MET A 129 1.75 -1.64 -20.25
N GLU A 130 2.67 -2.32 -19.56
CA GLU A 130 3.99 -2.66 -20.12
C GLU A 130 3.97 -3.78 -21.16
N GLN A 131 2.86 -4.51 -21.31
CA GLN A 131 2.76 -5.77 -22.09
C GLN A 131 3.91 -6.76 -21.78
N SER A 132 4.53 -6.62 -20.61
CA SER A 132 5.72 -7.37 -20.23
C SER A 132 5.32 -8.73 -19.67
N ALA A 133 5.90 -9.79 -20.23
CA ALA A 133 5.71 -11.17 -19.76
C ALA A 133 6.46 -11.45 -18.43
N THR A 134 7.19 -10.49 -17.89
CA THR A 134 7.91 -10.67 -16.62
C THR A 134 6.95 -10.37 -15.49
N ILE A 135 6.32 -11.43 -14.97
CA ILE A 135 5.49 -11.39 -13.77
C ILE A 135 6.40 -11.01 -12.60
N GLN A 136 6.48 -9.71 -12.29
CA GLN A 136 6.97 -9.28 -10.98
C GLN A 136 5.94 -9.77 -9.96
N ASN A 137 6.27 -10.84 -9.24
CA ASN A 137 5.37 -11.41 -8.25
C ASN A 137 5.33 -10.48 -7.03
N GLU A 138 4.42 -9.51 -7.06
CA GLU A 138 4.25 -8.54 -5.98
C GLU A 138 3.96 -9.21 -4.63
N ALA A 139 3.30 -10.37 -4.61
CA ALA A 139 3.11 -11.11 -3.36
C ALA A 139 4.46 -11.56 -2.74
N GLN A 140 5.39 -12.01 -3.58
CA GLN A 140 6.72 -12.42 -3.13
C GLN A 140 7.52 -11.22 -2.57
N LYS A 141 7.47 -10.06 -3.23
CA LYS A 141 8.09 -8.82 -2.72
C LYS A 141 7.50 -8.40 -1.37
N GLN A 142 6.18 -8.53 -1.20
CA GLN A 142 5.52 -8.22 0.08
C GLN A 142 5.94 -9.17 1.21
N TYR A 143 6.22 -10.43 0.89
CA TYR A 143 6.79 -11.35 1.88
C TYR A 143 8.18 -10.89 2.32
N GLU A 144 9.04 -10.53 1.37
CA GLU A 144 10.39 -10.03 1.62
C GLU A 144 10.38 -8.72 2.43
N ILE A 145 9.54 -7.76 2.05
CA ILE A 145 9.34 -6.50 2.79
C ILE A 145 8.88 -6.79 4.23
N CYS A 146 7.97 -7.76 4.42
CA CYS A 146 7.50 -8.11 5.76
C CYS A 146 8.58 -8.79 6.59
N GLU A 147 9.36 -9.69 6.01
CA GLU A 147 10.49 -10.33 6.67
C GLU A 147 11.55 -9.30 7.10
N GLU A 148 11.91 -8.37 6.21
CA GLU A 148 12.87 -7.29 6.49
C GLU A 148 12.34 -6.34 7.56
N PHE A 149 11.08 -5.91 7.46
CA PHE A 149 10.44 -5.05 8.44
C PHE A 149 10.41 -5.69 9.84
N LEU A 150 10.16 -7.01 9.92
CA LEU A 150 10.18 -7.71 11.20
C LEU A 150 11.60 -7.87 11.77
N LEU A 151 12.65 -7.81 10.94
CA LEU A 151 14.04 -7.83 11.38
C LEU A 151 14.47 -6.47 11.94
N THR A 152 14.01 -5.36 11.36
CA THR A 152 14.38 -4.00 11.79
C THR A 152 13.64 -3.55 13.05
N GLN A 153 12.52 -4.19 13.37
CA GLN A 153 11.71 -3.93 14.57
C GLN A 153 12.10 -4.80 15.79
N ALA A 154 13.05 -5.72 15.64
CA ALA A 154 13.53 -6.64 16.69
C ALA A 154 14.76 -6.08 17.43
#